data_AF-A0A3L6TNA1-F1
#
_entry.id   AF-A0A3L6TNA1-F1
#
_cell.length_a   1.000
_cell.length_b   1.000
_cell.length_c   1.000
_cell.angle_alpha   90.00
_cell.angle_beta   90.00
_cell.angle_gamma   90.00
#
_symmetry.space_group_name_H-M   'P 1'
#
loop_
_entity.id
_entity.type
_entity.pdbx_description
1 polymer ?
#
loop_
_entity_poly.entity_id
_entity_poly.type
_entity_poly.pdbx_seq_one_letter_code
_entity_poly.pdbx_strand_id
1 'polypeptide(L)'
;MPTEYHDVVRHSDLGNLSWAPLLYRNPLNILTGNAGQGSVTVAGEAYHPMAPDMGQGGCAALEDAVVLARALSSAATPAEGIAAYVAERRRRAAWIVAGAYLSGWVQQGGTNIHDVRGYMIKLFRDRIFYRFVFPRLADTMWYNCGDLITHCATRKAKTAALCMAKPPPKSWAVSSIDQACNNACGVLAK
;
A
#
# COMPACT_ATOMS: atom_id res chain seq x y z
N MET A 1 14.35 1.69 -33.98
CA MET A 1 14.30 0.65 -32.92
C MET A 1 15.37 -0.38 -33.26
N PRO A 2 16.17 -0.86 -32.30
CA PRO A 2 17.19 -1.90 -32.56
C PRO A 2 16.56 -3.21 -33.05
N THR A 3 17.32 -4.00 -33.82
CA THR A 3 16.85 -5.24 -34.45
C THR A 3 16.46 -6.32 -33.43
N GLU A 4 17.10 -6.32 -32.25
CA GLU A 4 16.79 -7.30 -31.20
C GLU A 4 15.35 -7.17 -30.69
N TYR A 5 14.80 -5.95 -30.65
CA TYR A 5 13.40 -5.73 -30.24
C TYR A 5 12.42 -6.37 -31.22
N HIS A 6 12.69 -6.29 -32.52
CA HIS A 6 11.85 -6.90 -33.54
C HIS A 6 11.83 -8.42 -33.40
N ASP A 7 12.97 -9.03 -33.08
CA ASP A 7 13.04 -10.47 -32.88
C ASP A 7 12.26 -10.91 -31.63
N VAL A 8 12.36 -10.19 -30.51
CA VAL A 8 11.53 -10.48 -29.33
C VAL A 8 10.04 -10.38 -29.66
N VAL A 9 9.62 -9.30 -30.32
CA VAL A 9 8.21 -9.10 -30.69
C VAL A 9 7.70 -10.19 -31.63
N ARG A 10 8.53 -10.67 -32.57
CA ARG A 10 8.16 -11.76 -33.50
C ARG A 10 8.02 -13.13 -32.81
N HIS A 11 8.76 -13.36 -31.72
CA HIS A 11 8.69 -14.62 -30.96
C HIS A 11 7.67 -14.57 -29.82
N SER A 12 7.07 -13.42 -29.54
CA SER A 12 5.97 -13.31 -28.58
C SER A 12 4.72 -13.99 -29.11
N ASP A 13 4.12 -14.85 -28.28
CA ASP A 13 2.83 -15.47 -28.58
C ASP A 13 1.72 -14.40 -28.57
N LEU A 14 1.14 -14.17 -29.74
CA LEU A 14 0.05 -13.21 -29.93
C LEU A 14 -1.19 -13.57 -29.11
N GLY A 15 -1.39 -14.85 -28.77
CA GLY A 15 -2.48 -15.32 -27.92
C GLY A 15 -2.38 -14.85 -26.47
N ASN A 16 -1.19 -14.47 -26.00
CA ASN A 16 -0.94 -13.96 -24.66
C ASN A 16 -0.88 -12.42 -24.57
N LEU A 17 -1.11 -11.72 -25.68
CA LEU A 17 -1.16 -10.26 -25.69
C LEU A 17 -2.48 -9.77 -25.10
N SER A 18 -2.41 -9.20 -23.91
CA SER A 18 -3.54 -8.48 -23.31
C SER A 18 -3.62 -7.06 -23.85
N TRP A 19 -4.72 -6.73 -24.50
CA TRP A 19 -5.04 -5.38 -24.93
C TRP A 19 -6.05 -4.78 -23.95
N ALA A 20 -5.57 -4.04 -22.95
CA ALA A 20 -6.42 -3.33 -22.00
C ALA A 20 -6.18 -1.83 -22.15
N PRO A 21 -7.24 -1.00 -22.31
CA PRO A 21 -7.08 0.44 -22.34
C PRO A 21 -6.59 0.92 -20.97
N LEU A 22 -5.56 1.78 -20.97
CA LEU A 22 -5.11 2.44 -19.75
C LEU A 22 -6.13 3.51 -19.37
N LEU A 23 -6.88 3.24 -18.31
CA LEU A 23 -7.88 4.16 -17.78
C LEU A 23 -7.25 5.07 -16.74
N TYR A 24 -7.41 6.38 -16.95
CA TYR A 24 -6.96 7.38 -15.99
C TYR A 24 -8.03 7.61 -14.91
N ARG A 25 -7.64 7.45 -13.64
CA ARG A 25 -8.43 7.91 -12.51
C ARG A 25 -7.76 9.14 -11.90
N ASN A 26 -8.52 10.23 -11.79
CA ASN A 26 -8.00 11.47 -11.25
C ASN A 26 -7.55 11.29 -9.78
N PRO A 27 -6.28 11.59 -9.42
CA PRO A 27 -5.78 11.49 -8.05
C PRO A 27 -6.57 12.31 -7.03
N LEU A 28 -7.20 13.41 -7.46
CA LEU A 28 -8.08 14.22 -6.61
C LEU A 28 -9.27 13.40 -6.11
N ASN A 29 -9.79 12.48 -6.91
CA ASN A 29 -10.89 11.60 -6.49
C ASN A 29 -10.43 10.61 -5.39
N ILE A 30 -9.14 10.30 -5.30
CA ILE A 30 -8.59 9.47 -4.21
C ILE A 30 -8.45 10.32 -2.94
N LEU A 31 -8.07 11.59 -3.08
CA LEU A 31 -7.93 12.54 -1.97
C LEU A 31 -9.28 12.94 -1.37
N THR A 32 -10.29 13.19 -2.19
CA THR A 32 -11.60 13.70 -1.72
C THR A 32 -12.67 12.62 -1.65
N GLY A 33 -12.48 11.49 -2.34
CA GLY A 33 -13.45 10.41 -2.41
C GLY A 33 -13.54 9.59 -1.13
N ASN A 34 -14.66 8.87 -1.01
CA ASN A 34 -14.89 7.97 0.10
C ASN A 34 -14.20 6.62 -0.14
N ALA A 35 -13.25 6.27 0.73
CA ALA A 35 -12.51 5.01 0.67
C ALA A 35 -12.96 4.00 1.73
N GLY A 36 -13.86 4.40 2.63
CA GLY A 36 -14.39 3.52 3.66
C GLY A 36 -15.61 4.11 4.36
N GLN A 37 -16.59 3.26 4.62
CA GLN A 37 -17.83 3.63 5.28
C GLN A 37 -18.13 2.62 6.38
N GLY A 38 -18.09 3.08 7.64
CA GLY A 38 -18.22 2.19 8.78
C GLY A 38 -17.19 1.07 8.72
N SER A 39 -17.66 -0.17 8.75
CA SER A 39 -16.82 -1.38 8.76
C SER A 39 -16.37 -1.87 7.37
N VAL A 40 -16.59 -1.10 6.30
CA VAL A 40 -16.24 -1.48 4.92
C VAL A 40 -15.23 -0.50 4.34
N THR A 41 -14.19 -1.01 3.67
CA THR A 41 -13.17 -0.19 3.01
C THR A 41 -12.70 -0.82 1.71
N VAL A 42 -12.04 -0.01 0.86
CA VAL A 42 -11.43 -0.42 -0.40
C VAL A 42 -9.92 -0.28 -0.28
N ALA A 43 -9.18 -1.24 -0.84
CA ALA A 43 -7.71 -1.27 -0.82
C ALA A 43 -7.15 -1.74 -2.17
N GLY A 44 -5.85 -1.50 -2.40
CA GLY A 44 -5.16 -1.90 -3.64
C GLY A 44 -5.70 -1.16 -4.87
N GLU A 45 -5.68 -1.82 -6.02
CA GLU A 45 -6.13 -1.24 -7.31
C GLU A 45 -7.60 -0.76 -7.29
N ALA A 46 -8.44 -1.32 -6.42
CA ALA A 46 -9.81 -0.84 -6.27
C ALA A 46 -9.86 0.57 -5.62
N TYR A 47 -8.87 0.90 -4.79
CA TYR A 47 -8.74 2.19 -4.13
C TYR A 47 -7.87 3.17 -4.94
N HIS A 48 -6.72 2.70 -5.44
CA HIS A 48 -5.71 3.52 -6.11
C HIS A 48 -5.28 2.94 -7.46
N PRO A 49 -6.20 2.79 -8.43
CA PRO A 49 -5.85 2.20 -9.71
C PRO A 49 -4.73 2.98 -10.39
N MET A 50 -3.68 2.27 -10.78
CA MET A 50 -2.43 2.88 -11.22
C MET A 50 -2.03 2.40 -12.62
N ALA A 51 -1.47 3.31 -13.41
CA ALA A 51 -0.86 2.92 -14.67
C ALA A 51 0.39 2.04 -14.40
N PRO A 52 0.64 1.01 -15.22
CA PRO A 52 1.75 0.07 -15.00
C PRO A 52 3.14 0.73 -15.18
N ASP A 53 3.20 1.97 -15.66
CA ASP A 53 4.41 2.72 -16.02
C ASP A 53 5.42 2.93 -14.87
N MET A 54 5.02 2.66 -13.62
CA MET A 54 5.90 2.70 -12.44
C MET A 54 6.08 1.35 -11.74
N GLY A 55 5.28 0.33 -12.07
CA GLY A 55 5.33 -0.98 -11.41
C GLY A 55 5.00 -0.97 -9.90
N GLN A 56 4.38 0.10 -9.37
CA GLN A 56 4.15 0.27 -7.93
C GLN A 56 2.77 -0.22 -7.46
N GLY A 57 1.85 -0.57 -8.35
CA GLY A 57 0.48 -0.98 -7.98
C GLY A 57 0.44 -2.16 -6.99
N GLY A 58 1.21 -3.21 -7.29
CA GLY A 58 1.32 -4.39 -6.42
C GLY A 58 1.96 -4.09 -5.06
N CYS A 59 3.05 -3.33 -5.04
CA CYS A 59 3.70 -2.91 -3.80
C CYS A 59 2.76 -2.07 -2.94
N ALA A 60 2.08 -1.09 -3.54
CA ALA A 60 1.12 -0.24 -2.84
C ALA A 60 -0.07 -1.02 -2.27
N ALA A 61 -0.52 -2.08 -2.96
CA ALA A 61 -1.56 -2.98 -2.45
C ALA A 61 -1.09 -3.78 -1.21
N LEU A 62 0.17 -4.24 -1.19
CA LEU A 62 0.75 -4.91 -0.03
C LEU A 62 0.92 -3.95 1.16
N GLU A 63 1.36 -2.72 0.91
CA GLU A 63 1.44 -1.69 1.94
C GLU A 63 0.06 -1.41 2.56
N ASP A 64 -1.00 -1.33 1.74
CA ASP A 64 -2.36 -1.15 2.24
C ASP A 64 -2.78 -2.28 3.17
N ALA A 65 -2.47 -3.53 2.81
CA ALA A 65 -2.80 -4.68 3.65
C ALA A 65 -2.14 -4.62 5.03
N VAL A 66 -0.85 -4.24 5.09
CA VAL A 66 -0.12 -4.10 6.35
C VAL A 66 -0.66 -2.94 7.19
N VAL A 67 -0.89 -1.78 6.58
CA VAL A 67 -1.40 -0.59 7.28
C VAL A 67 -2.84 -0.83 7.75
N LEU A 68 -3.67 -1.46 6.95
CA LEU A 68 -5.04 -1.83 7.32
C LEU A 68 -5.05 -2.81 8.51
N ALA A 69 -4.23 -3.86 8.45
CA ALA A 69 -4.12 -4.83 9.54
C ALA A 69 -3.68 -4.15 10.85
N ARG A 70 -2.69 -3.25 10.78
CA ARG A 70 -2.20 -2.49 11.93
C ARG A 70 -3.27 -1.54 12.48
N ALA A 71 -3.97 -0.81 11.62
CA ALA A 71 -5.00 0.13 12.02
C ALA A 71 -6.20 -0.58 12.68
N LEU A 72 -6.67 -1.70 12.09
CA LEU A 72 -7.70 -2.55 12.67
C LEU A 72 -7.28 -3.16 14.00
N SER A 73 -6.01 -3.54 14.11
CA SER A 73 -5.47 -4.08 15.36
C SER A 73 -5.48 -3.02 16.47
N SER A 74 -5.18 -1.76 16.17
CA SER A 74 -5.02 -0.73 17.19
C SER A 74 -6.33 -0.08 17.61
N ALA A 75 -7.38 -0.23 16.80
CA ALA A 75 -8.67 0.41 17.01
C ALA A 75 -9.60 -0.39 17.95
N ALA A 76 -10.51 0.31 18.63
CA ALA A 76 -11.55 -0.34 19.44
C ALA A 76 -12.70 -0.88 18.59
N THR A 77 -12.90 -0.31 17.40
CA THR A 77 -13.94 -0.73 16.46
C THR A 77 -13.40 -0.85 15.03
N PRO A 78 -13.99 -1.70 14.17
CA PRO A 78 -13.60 -1.80 12.76
C PRO A 78 -13.71 -0.45 12.02
N ALA A 79 -14.74 0.34 12.32
CA ALA A 79 -14.96 1.64 11.70
C ALA A 79 -13.85 2.64 12.01
N GLU A 80 -13.39 2.67 13.26
CA GLU A 80 -12.26 3.49 13.68
C GLU A 80 -10.96 3.05 13.00
N GLY A 81 -10.70 1.74 12.93
CA GLY A 81 -9.50 1.20 12.27
C GLY A 81 -9.49 1.51 10.77
N ILE A 82 -10.63 1.40 10.10
CA ILE A 82 -10.77 1.77 8.69
C ILE A 82 -10.55 3.27 8.48
N ALA A 83 -11.12 4.12 9.33
CA ALA A 83 -10.92 5.56 9.23
C ALA A 83 -9.44 5.93 9.40
N ALA A 84 -8.73 5.30 10.34
CA ALA A 84 -7.29 5.47 10.54
C ALA A 84 -6.47 5.01 9.32
N TYR A 85 -6.78 3.83 8.78
CA TYR A 85 -6.16 3.32 7.55
C TYR A 85 -6.33 4.29 6.38
N VAL A 86 -7.57 4.74 6.11
CA VAL A 86 -7.86 5.66 5.00
C VAL A 86 -7.13 6.99 5.20
N ALA A 87 -7.13 7.53 6.41
CA ALA A 87 -6.48 8.80 6.71
C ALA A 87 -4.96 8.73 6.45
N GLU A 88 -4.32 7.61 6.81
CA GLU A 88 -2.90 7.40 6.60
C GLU A 88 -2.54 7.20 5.12
N ARG A 89 -3.31 6.36 4.40
CA ARG A 89 -2.97 5.94 3.04
C ARG A 89 -3.36 6.94 1.96
N ARG A 90 -4.37 7.77 2.20
CA ARG A 90 -4.96 8.67 1.19
C ARG A 90 -3.95 9.57 0.49
N ARG A 91 -3.08 10.26 1.25
CA ARG A 91 -2.09 11.16 0.66
C ARG A 91 -1.04 10.40 -0.17
N ARG A 92 -0.63 9.23 0.33
CA ARG A 92 0.37 8.39 -0.34
C ARG A 92 -0.19 7.78 -1.63
N ALA A 93 -1.37 7.16 -1.55
CA ALA A 93 -2.07 6.59 -2.70
C ALA A 93 -2.24 7.62 -3.83
N ALA A 94 -2.71 8.83 -3.50
CA ALA A 94 -2.88 9.89 -4.49
C ALA A 94 -1.55 10.33 -5.13
N TRP A 95 -0.47 10.41 -4.36
CA TRP A 95 0.85 10.76 -4.88
C TRP A 95 1.41 9.72 -5.85
N ILE A 96 1.30 8.43 -5.54
CA ILE A 96 1.85 7.39 -6.40
C ILE A 96 1.03 7.28 -7.69
N VAL A 97 -0.31 7.40 -7.62
CA VAL A 97 -1.17 7.43 -8.83
C VAL A 97 -0.86 8.64 -9.72
N ALA A 98 -0.68 9.83 -9.13
CA ALA A 98 -0.28 11.02 -9.86
C ALA A 98 1.10 10.85 -10.53
N GLY A 99 2.04 10.25 -9.80
CA GLY A 99 3.37 9.92 -10.31
C GLY A 99 3.33 8.98 -11.50
N ALA A 100 2.54 7.90 -11.41
CA ALA A 100 2.43 6.91 -12.47
C ALA A 100 1.81 7.52 -13.73
N TYR A 101 0.78 8.35 -13.58
CA TYR A 101 0.18 9.07 -14.70
C TYR A 101 1.18 10.00 -15.38
N LEU A 102 1.93 10.78 -14.60
CA LEU A 102 2.93 11.70 -15.16
C LEU A 102 4.07 10.93 -15.85
N SER A 103 4.49 9.80 -15.28
CA SER A 103 5.46 8.88 -15.89
C SER A 103 4.95 8.35 -17.24
N GLY A 104 3.71 7.85 -17.28
CA GLY A 104 3.08 7.37 -18.52
C GLY A 104 2.96 8.47 -19.57
N TRP A 105 2.57 9.69 -19.17
CA TRP A 105 2.50 10.84 -20.09
C TRP A 105 3.87 11.19 -20.68
N VAL A 106 4.93 11.12 -19.89
CA VAL A 106 6.31 11.37 -20.33
C VAL A 106 6.82 10.25 -21.25
N GLN A 107 6.53 8.98 -20.93
CA GLN A 107 6.98 7.82 -21.70
C GLN A 107 6.23 7.69 -23.04
N GLN A 108 4.91 7.92 -23.05
CA GLN A 108 4.07 7.76 -24.23
C GLN A 108 3.94 9.03 -25.07
N GLY A 109 4.10 10.22 -24.48
CA GLY A 109 3.92 11.51 -25.17
C GLY A 109 5.09 11.95 -26.06
N GLY A 110 6.13 11.13 -26.21
CA GLY A 110 7.44 11.56 -26.73
C GLY A 110 7.76 11.24 -28.18
N THR A 111 6.97 10.42 -28.91
CA THR A 111 7.48 9.79 -30.14
C THR A 111 6.95 10.34 -31.47
N ASN A 112 5.93 11.20 -31.50
CA ASN A 112 5.28 11.59 -32.79
C ASN A 112 5.00 13.09 -33.01
N ILE A 113 5.61 14.01 -32.24
CA ILE A 113 5.38 15.46 -32.43
C ILE A 113 6.71 16.14 -32.74
N HIS A 114 6.97 16.42 -34.02
CA HIS A 114 8.15 17.17 -34.49
C HIS A 114 8.03 18.69 -34.30
N ASP A 115 6.95 19.15 -33.67
CA ASP A 115 6.65 20.56 -33.46
C ASP A 115 7.27 21.14 -32.17
N VAL A 116 7.21 22.47 -32.02
CA VAL A 116 7.65 23.23 -30.81
C VAL A 116 7.14 22.60 -29.51
N ARG A 117 5.95 21.99 -29.53
CA ARG A 117 5.35 21.28 -28.41
C ARG A 117 6.16 20.05 -27.97
N GLY A 118 6.77 19.32 -28.91
CA GLY A 118 7.66 18.19 -28.63
C GLY A 118 8.97 18.62 -27.98
N TYR A 119 9.53 19.76 -28.40
CA TYR A 119 10.70 20.35 -27.75
C TYR A 119 10.40 20.79 -26.31
N MET A 120 9.24 21.43 -26.07
CA MET A 120 8.80 21.82 -24.73
C MET A 120 8.58 20.61 -23.81
N ILE A 121 7.99 19.52 -24.32
CA ILE A 121 7.81 18.27 -23.57
C ILE A 121 9.18 17.65 -23.22
N LYS A 122 10.12 17.61 -24.18
CA LYS A 122 11.49 17.13 -23.91
C LYS A 122 12.20 18.00 -22.87
N LEU A 123 12.08 19.32 -22.95
CA LEU A 123 12.68 20.23 -21.98
C LEU A 123 12.07 20.04 -20.59
N PHE A 124 10.74 19.95 -20.48
CA PHE A 124 10.06 19.66 -19.22
C PHE A 124 10.51 18.30 -18.66
N ARG A 125 10.52 17.27 -19.50
CA ARG A 125 10.96 15.92 -19.14
C ARG A 125 12.40 15.93 -18.60
N ASP A 126 13.33 16.51 -19.34
CA ASP A 126 14.76 16.40 -19.05
C ASP A 126 15.20 17.35 -17.93
N ARG A 127 14.56 18.52 -17.82
CA ARG A 127 14.97 19.59 -16.90
C ARG A 127 14.11 19.71 -15.65
N ILE A 128 12.84 19.29 -15.71
CA ILE A 128 11.90 19.38 -14.57
C ILE A 128 11.56 17.99 -14.04
N PHE A 129 11.08 17.09 -14.90
CA PHE A 129 10.63 15.77 -14.48
C PHE A 129 11.79 14.94 -13.92
N TYR A 130 12.83 14.65 -14.71
CA TYR A 130 13.95 13.81 -14.23
C TYR A 130 14.78 14.47 -13.14
N ARG A 131 14.88 15.80 -13.13
CA ARG A 131 15.72 16.52 -12.16
C ARG A 131 15.02 16.77 -10.82
N PHE A 132 13.71 17.01 -10.80
CA PHE A 132 13.01 17.43 -9.58
C PHE A 132 11.84 16.53 -9.18
N VAL A 133 11.12 15.98 -10.15
CA VAL A 133 9.93 15.15 -9.89
C VAL A 133 10.34 13.69 -9.64
N PHE A 134 11.19 13.14 -10.50
CA PHE A 134 11.64 11.75 -10.43
C PHE A 134 12.37 11.42 -9.14
N PRO A 135 13.27 12.26 -8.58
CA PRO A 135 13.89 11.98 -7.28
C PRO A 135 12.86 11.93 -6.16
N ARG A 136 11.90 12.86 -6.14
CA ARG A 136 10.80 12.84 -5.16
C ARG A 136 9.90 11.63 -5.33
N LEU A 137 9.65 11.20 -6.56
CA LEU A 137 8.90 9.99 -6.87
C LEU A 137 9.64 8.74 -6.39
N ALA A 138 10.96 8.68 -6.63
CA ALA A 138 11.83 7.58 -6.23
C ALA A 138 11.91 7.49 -4.70
N ASP A 139 12.03 8.62 -4.00
CA ASP A 139 11.99 8.67 -2.54
C ASP A 139 10.63 8.18 -2.01
N THR A 140 9.52 8.48 -2.71
CA THR A 140 8.20 7.96 -2.35
C THR A 140 8.01 6.47 -2.67
N MET A 141 8.90 5.80 -3.40
CA MET A 141 8.79 4.34 -3.58
C MET A 141 9.08 3.59 -2.28
N TRP A 142 9.93 4.15 -1.43
CA TRP A 142 10.22 3.57 -0.11
C TRP A 142 9.15 3.98 0.89
N TYR A 143 8.52 2.97 1.51
CA TYR A 143 7.54 3.21 2.56
C TYR A 143 7.69 2.21 3.68
N ASN A 144 7.85 2.78 4.86
CA ASN A 144 7.86 2.01 6.08
C ASN A 144 6.42 1.78 6.54
N CYS A 145 5.95 0.54 6.39
CA CYS A 145 4.61 0.13 6.84
C CYS A 145 4.51 -0.02 8.37
N GLY A 146 5.64 0.09 9.09
CA GLY A 146 5.76 -0.24 10.50
C GLY A 146 5.72 -1.76 10.75
N ASP A 147 5.94 -2.14 12.01
CA ASP A 147 5.92 -3.54 12.41
C ASP A 147 4.50 -4.03 12.69
N LEU A 148 4.18 -5.22 12.18
CA LEU A 148 3.00 -5.98 12.58
C LEU A 148 3.24 -6.59 13.96
N ILE A 149 3.11 -5.79 15.02
CA ILE A 149 3.13 -6.34 16.38
C ILE A 149 1.86 -7.18 16.55
N THR A 150 2.00 -8.50 16.49
CA THR A 150 0.90 -9.42 16.78
C THR A 150 0.34 -9.14 18.17
N HIS A 151 -0.97 -8.89 18.26
CA HIS A 151 -1.71 -8.74 19.52
C HIS A 151 -1.46 -9.86 20.54
N CYS A 152 -1.00 -11.03 20.10
CA CYS A 152 -0.60 -12.09 21.01
C CYS A 152 0.55 -11.64 21.93
N ALA A 153 1.55 -10.93 21.42
CA ALA A 153 2.67 -10.43 22.21
C ALA A 153 2.24 -9.32 23.18
N THR A 154 1.39 -8.40 22.73
CA THR A 154 0.93 -7.25 23.52
C THR A 154 -0.13 -7.61 24.56
N ARG A 155 -1.04 -8.56 24.26
CA ARG A 155 -1.93 -9.14 25.28
C ARG A 155 -1.15 -10.00 26.26
N LYS A 156 -0.18 -10.82 25.82
CA LYS A 156 0.72 -11.52 26.77
C LYS A 156 1.42 -10.54 27.70
N ALA A 157 1.98 -9.45 27.17
CA ALA A 157 2.67 -8.45 27.98
C ALA A 157 1.74 -7.68 28.94
N LYS A 158 0.56 -7.23 28.48
CA LYS A 158 -0.42 -6.52 29.32
C LYS A 158 -1.09 -7.45 30.35
N THR A 159 -1.41 -8.69 29.98
CA THR A 159 -2.01 -9.68 30.87
C THR A 159 -0.98 -10.18 31.88
N ALA A 160 0.26 -10.44 31.47
CA ALA A 160 1.36 -10.76 32.40
C ALA A 160 1.63 -9.60 33.35
N ALA A 161 1.66 -8.35 32.88
CA ALA A 161 1.79 -7.18 33.75
C ALA A 161 0.61 -7.03 34.73
N LEU A 162 -0.62 -7.31 34.29
CA LEU A 162 -1.80 -7.26 35.14
C LEU A 162 -1.83 -8.42 36.18
N CYS A 163 -1.37 -9.61 35.78
CA CYS A 163 -1.21 -10.76 36.66
C CYS A 163 -0.07 -10.56 37.68
N MET A 164 1.03 -9.92 37.30
CA MET A 164 2.15 -9.60 38.19
C MET A 164 1.85 -8.44 39.14
N ALA A 165 0.90 -7.55 38.80
CA ALA A 165 0.48 -6.44 39.65
C ALA A 165 -0.50 -6.83 40.77
N LYS A 166 -1.06 -8.05 40.75
CA LYS A 166 -1.95 -8.57 41.81
C LYS A 166 -1.23 -9.67 42.60
N PRO A 167 -1.01 -9.52 43.92
CA PRO A 167 -0.49 -10.62 44.71
C PRO A 167 -1.50 -11.78 44.69
N PRO A 168 -1.06 -13.02 44.40
CA PRO A 168 -1.97 -14.16 44.37
C PRO A 168 -2.53 -14.42 45.78
N PRO A 169 -3.79 -14.89 45.90
CA PRO A 169 -4.31 -15.36 47.18
C PRO A 169 -3.44 -16.52 47.67
N LYS A 170 -3.16 -16.57 48.98
CA LYS A 170 -2.20 -17.50 49.64
C LYS A 170 -2.46 -19.00 49.41
N SER A 171 -3.54 -19.37 48.71
CA SER A 171 -3.97 -20.75 48.44
C SER A 171 -3.65 -21.25 47.02
N TRP A 172 -3.10 -20.41 46.13
CA TRP A 172 -2.85 -20.80 44.73
C TRP A 172 -1.37 -21.12 44.50
N ALA A 173 -1.07 -22.36 44.14
CA ALA A 173 0.26 -22.76 43.69
C ALA A 173 0.59 -22.10 42.33
N VAL A 174 1.83 -21.60 42.19
CA VAL A 174 2.31 -20.87 41.00
C VAL A 174 2.08 -21.64 39.70
N SER A 175 2.18 -22.97 39.72
CA SER A 175 1.92 -23.85 38.57
C SER A 175 0.47 -23.82 38.06
N SER A 176 -0.49 -23.53 38.94
CA SER A 176 -1.92 -23.51 38.58
C SER A 176 -2.31 -22.23 37.80
N ILE A 177 -1.57 -21.13 38.02
CA ILE A 177 -1.77 -19.85 37.32
C ILE A 177 -1.26 -19.95 35.88
N ASP A 178 -0.07 -20.53 35.69
CA ASP A 178 0.52 -20.73 34.36
C ASP A 178 -0.34 -21.67 33.51
N GLN A 179 -0.90 -22.73 34.12
CA GLN A 179 -1.81 -23.66 33.45
C GLN A 179 -3.14 -22.99 33.03
N ALA A 180 -3.71 -22.13 33.88
CA ALA A 180 -4.94 -21.40 33.58
C ALA A 180 -4.76 -20.37 32.45
N CYS A 181 -3.62 -19.66 32.42
CA CYS A 181 -3.29 -18.73 31.34
C CYS A 181 -3.07 -19.46 30.01
N ASN A 182 -2.36 -20.60 30.02
CA ASN A 182 -2.13 -21.39 28.81
C ASN A 182 -3.43 -22.01 28.26
N ASN A 183 -4.32 -22.50 29.13
CA ASN A 183 -5.60 -23.06 28.72
C ASN A 183 -6.56 -22.02 28.14
N ALA A 184 -6.61 -20.80 28.68
CA ALA A 184 -7.42 -19.71 28.14
C ALA A 184 -6.95 -19.27 26.74
N CYS A 185 -5.65 -19.32 26.46
CA CYS A 185 -5.10 -19.04 25.14
C CYS A 185 -5.33 -20.18 24.12
N GLY A 186 -5.29 -21.45 24.56
CA GLY A 186 -5.52 -22.60 23.67
C GLY A 186 -6.95 -22.72 23.13
N VAL A 187 -7.94 -22.17 23.84
CA VAL A 187 -9.36 -22.22 23.44
C VAL A 187 -9.71 -21.18 22.37
N LEU A 188 -8.90 -20.13 22.19
CA LEU A 188 -9.11 -19.06 21.20
C LEU A 188 -8.30 -19.24 19.90
N ALA A 189 -7.53 -20.33 19.79
CA ALA A 189 -6.70 -20.68 18.63
C ALA A 189 -7.27 -21.85 17.80
N LYS A 190 -8.57 -22.15 17.94
CA LYS A 190 -9.30 -23.08 17.07
C LYS A 190 -10.33 -22.34 16.23
#